data_AF-A0A954B7S3-F1
#
_entry.id   AF-A0A954B7S3-F1
#
_cell.length_a   1.000
_cell.length_b   1.000
_cell.length_c   1.000
_cell.angle_alpha   90.00
_cell.angle_beta   90.00
_cell.angle_gamma   90.00
#
_symmetry.space_group_name_H-M   'P 1'
#
loop_
_entity.id
_entity.type
_entity.pdbx_description
1 polymer ?
#
loop_
_entity_poly.entity_id
_entity_poly.type
_entity_poly.pdbx_seq_one_letter_code
_entity_poly.pdbx_strand_id
1 'polypeptide(L)'
;GSVGIGFAIPAKVAKETVAQLIQNGAVTRGWLGVSIQSLTTELAAALGREEISGALVSEVIDGTPAAKAGFQSGDLVLKLNGRDIEDPRDLTRSVSALAPGAKAKVVVLRDGAQKNLTVTLGQRDDSVTVANDNTPQGEGDTLSDGLGVRVAELNATARQQFRIPDDVDGVVVTAVRPGSPADDAGLQPGVVILQADGKLIDSTSALKARIADAEKAGKEAVLLRLQFGQAKQYSALSIPKGE
;
A
#
# COMPACT_ATOMS: atom_id res chain seq x y z
N GLY A 1 -34.78 14.40 11.54
CA GLY A 1 -34.02 15.66 11.65
C GLY A 1 -32.63 15.43 11.13
N SER A 2 -32.11 16.33 10.29
CA SER A 2 -30.71 16.32 9.86
C SER A 2 -29.82 16.71 11.05
N VAL A 3 -28.65 16.08 11.19
CA VAL A 3 -27.68 16.34 12.27
C VAL A 3 -26.87 17.64 12.04
N GLY A 4 -27.31 18.53 11.16
CA GLY A 4 -26.61 19.78 10.83
C GLY A 4 -25.41 19.63 9.90
N ILE A 5 -25.13 18.43 9.40
CA ILE A 5 -24.06 18.17 8.42
C ILE A 5 -24.69 18.02 7.04
N GLY A 6 -24.48 19.04 6.20
CA GLY A 6 -24.86 19.02 4.79
C GLY A 6 -23.64 18.82 3.91
N PHE A 7 -23.68 17.83 3.02
CA PHE A 7 -22.66 17.64 1.99
C PHE A 7 -23.16 18.25 0.68
N ALA A 8 -22.32 19.06 0.04
CA ALA A 8 -22.62 19.68 -1.26
C ALA A 8 -21.55 19.32 -2.28
N ILE A 9 -21.98 19.06 -3.51
CA ILE A 9 -21.08 18.94 -4.66
C ILE A 9 -20.81 20.35 -5.19
N PRO A 10 -19.54 20.80 -5.29
CA PRO A 10 -19.24 22.12 -5.81
C PRO A 10 -19.77 22.31 -7.24
N ALA A 11 -20.33 23.47 -7.54
CA ALA A 11 -20.93 23.77 -8.85
C ALA A 11 -19.96 23.56 -10.03
N LYS A 12 -18.65 23.78 -9.81
CA LYS A 12 -17.61 23.51 -10.81
C LYS A 12 -17.57 22.04 -11.22
N VAL A 13 -17.59 21.12 -10.24
CA VAL A 13 -17.58 19.67 -10.47
C VAL A 13 -18.85 19.24 -11.22
N ALA A 14 -20.01 19.80 -10.83
CA ALA A 14 -21.28 19.52 -11.50
C ALA A 14 -21.26 19.96 -12.97
N LYS A 15 -20.74 21.16 -13.27
CA LYS A 15 -20.65 21.70 -14.62
C LYS A 15 -19.75 20.86 -15.53
N GLU A 16 -18.58 20.45 -15.04
CA GLU A 16 -17.64 19.60 -15.79
C GLU A 16 -18.24 18.21 -16.05
N THR A 17 -18.96 17.64 -15.08
CA THR A 17 -19.62 16.34 -15.21
C THR A 17 -20.75 16.37 -16.24
N VAL A 18 -21.62 17.40 -16.20
CA VAL A 18 -22.73 17.56 -17.16
C VAL A 18 -22.20 17.75 -18.58
N ALA A 19 -21.13 18.52 -18.77
CA ALA A 19 -20.52 18.70 -20.08
C ALA A 19 -20.02 17.36 -20.67
N GLN A 20 -19.39 16.50 -19.86
CA GLN A 20 -18.93 15.18 -20.29
C GLN A 20 -20.09 14.23 -20.62
N LEU A 21 -21.16 14.25 -19.84
CA LEU A 21 -22.37 13.46 -20.10
C LEU A 21 -23.08 13.87 -21.40
N ILE A 22 -23.16 15.17 -21.68
CA ILE A 22 -23.76 15.69 -22.92
C ILE A 22 -22.94 15.28 -24.15
N GLN A 23 -21.60 15.27 -24.04
CA GLN A 23 -20.72 14.99 -25.18
C GLN A 23 -20.56 13.49 -25.47
N ASN A 24 -20.36 12.68 -24.43
CA ASN A 24 -19.89 11.29 -24.58
C ASN A 24 -20.85 10.25 -23.98
N GLY A 25 -21.96 10.67 -23.38
CA GLY A 25 -22.94 9.78 -22.72
C GLY A 25 -22.47 9.13 -21.41
N ALA A 26 -21.18 9.27 -21.05
CA ALA A 26 -20.59 8.73 -19.83
C ALA A 26 -19.47 9.65 -19.30
N VAL A 27 -19.23 9.59 -17.99
CA VAL A 27 -18.12 10.28 -17.33
C VAL A 27 -16.90 9.38 -17.40
N THR A 28 -15.87 9.79 -18.13
CA THR A 28 -14.63 9.02 -18.25
C THR A 28 -13.53 9.69 -17.43
N ARG A 29 -12.90 8.93 -16.53
CA ARG A 29 -11.84 9.43 -15.64
C ARG A 29 -10.52 8.74 -15.92
N GLY A 30 -9.44 9.51 -15.85
CA GLY A 30 -8.09 8.98 -15.92
C GLY A 30 -7.84 7.97 -14.80
N TRP A 31 -7.12 6.90 -15.14
CA TRP A 31 -6.77 5.83 -14.22
C TRP A 31 -5.29 5.49 -14.34
N LEU A 32 -4.61 5.43 -13.19
CA LEU A 32 -3.20 5.09 -13.12
C LEU A 32 -2.98 3.58 -12.99
N GLY A 33 -3.81 2.88 -12.21
CA GLY A 33 -3.64 1.44 -11.92
C GLY A 33 -2.70 1.13 -10.75
N VAL A 34 -2.78 1.94 -9.70
CA VAL A 34 -2.05 1.74 -8.45
C VAL A 34 -3.01 1.64 -7.26
N SER A 35 -2.61 0.90 -6.24
CA SER A 35 -3.12 1.01 -4.89
C SER A 35 -2.24 1.98 -4.12
N ILE A 36 -2.87 2.91 -3.39
CA ILE A 36 -2.18 3.97 -2.67
C ILE A 36 -2.64 4.01 -1.22
N GLN A 37 -1.72 4.42 -0.35
CA GLN A 37 -1.98 4.62 1.08
C GLN A 37 -1.31 5.89 1.57
N SER A 38 -1.76 6.37 2.73
CA SER A 38 -1.14 7.53 3.39
C SER A 38 0.22 7.16 3.94
N LEU A 39 1.14 8.14 3.97
CA LEU A 39 2.42 7.99 4.63
C LEU A 39 2.25 8.36 6.12
N THR A 40 2.38 7.37 7.01
CA THR A 40 2.38 7.61 8.47
C THR A 40 3.77 7.99 8.95
N THR A 41 3.90 8.50 10.17
CA THR A 41 5.19 8.89 10.76
C THR A 41 6.16 7.71 10.83
N GLU A 42 5.67 6.55 11.23
CA GLU A 42 6.43 5.31 11.35
C GLU A 42 6.93 4.85 9.98
N LEU A 43 6.08 5.00 8.95
CA LEU A 43 6.40 4.62 7.58
C LEU A 43 7.38 5.60 6.91
N ALA A 44 7.25 6.89 7.22
CA ALA A 44 8.23 7.90 6.82
C ALA A 44 9.60 7.61 7.44
N ALA A 45 9.65 7.29 8.74
CA ALA A 45 10.88 6.92 9.44
C ALA A 45 11.53 5.65 8.83
N ALA A 46 10.74 4.62 8.54
CA ALA A 46 11.22 3.41 7.87
C ALA A 46 11.78 3.68 6.45
N LEU A 47 11.28 4.71 5.78
CA LEU A 47 11.78 5.19 4.47
C LEU A 47 12.91 6.24 4.61
N GLY A 48 13.36 6.53 5.83
CA GLY A 48 14.42 7.51 6.11
C GLY A 48 13.99 8.96 5.89
N ARG A 49 12.74 9.31 6.23
CA ARG A 49 12.15 10.65 6.03
C ARG A 49 11.55 11.24 7.29
N GLU A 50 11.67 12.57 7.38
CA GLU A 50 10.98 13.39 8.38
C GLU A 50 9.63 13.93 7.85
N GLU A 51 9.47 14.01 6.53
CA GLU A 51 8.29 14.60 5.88
C GLU A 51 7.23 13.52 5.56
N ILE A 52 6.00 13.73 6.04
CA ILE A 52 4.84 12.84 5.86
C ILE A 52 3.94 13.23 4.68
N SER A 53 4.48 13.94 3.68
CA SER A 53 3.73 14.39 2.49
C SER A 53 3.88 13.40 1.32
N GLY A 54 2.80 13.24 0.56
CA GLY A 54 2.76 12.40 -0.64
C GLY A 54 1.78 11.25 -0.57
N ALA A 55 1.74 10.48 -1.65
CA ALA A 55 0.93 9.27 -1.75
C ALA A 55 1.84 8.06 -1.97
N LEU A 56 1.88 7.13 -1.01
CA LEU A 56 2.69 5.93 -1.10
C LEU A 56 1.98 4.89 -1.97
N VAL A 57 2.68 4.38 -2.97
CA VAL A 57 2.24 3.29 -3.83
C VAL A 57 2.44 1.96 -3.11
N SER A 58 1.36 1.35 -2.64
CA SER A 58 1.41 0.02 -2.01
C SER A 58 1.49 -1.09 -3.07
N GLU A 59 0.82 -0.90 -4.19
CA GLU A 59 0.76 -1.87 -5.27
C GLU A 59 0.68 -1.19 -6.63
N VAL A 60 1.37 -1.78 -7.59
CA VAL A 60 1.18 -1.50 -9.00
C VAL A 60 0.47 -2.71 -9.59
N ILE A 61 -0.69 -2.49 -10.16
CA ILE A 61 -1.50 -3.57 -10.74
C ILE A 61 -0.89 -3.93 -12.10
N ASP A 62 -0.64 -5.20 -12.37
CA ASP A 62 -0.02 -5.63 -13.62
C ASP A 62 -0.89 -5.30 -14.84
N GLY A 63 -0.24 -5.04 -15.98
CA GLY A 63 -0.92 -4.66 -17.22
C GLY A 63 -1.51 -3.24 -17.26
N THR A 64 -1.45 -2.49 -16.16
CA THR A 64 -1.99 -1.13 -16.07
C THR A 64 -1.03 -0.04 -16.58
N PRO A 65 -1.53 1.19 -16.79
CA PRO A 65 -0.68 2.33 -17.14
C PRO A 65 0.53 2.55 -16.22
N ALA A 66 0.35 2.39 -14.90
CA ALA A 66 1.42 2.52 -13.91
C ALA A 66 2.52 1.48 -14.13
N ALA A 67 2.16 0.21 -14.31
CA ALA A 67 3.11 -0.86 -14.59
C ALA A 67 3.93 -0.56 -15.86
N LYS A 68 3.25 -0.13 -16.93
CA LYS A 68 3.90 0.24 -18.22
C LYS A 68 4.80 1.47 -18.09
N ALA A 69 4.49 2.39 -17.19
CA ALA A 69 5.27 3.59 -16.92
C ALA A 69 6.44 3.36 -15.94
N GLY A 70 6.61 2.13 -15.43
CA GLY A 70 7.71 1.77 -14.54
C GLY A 70 7.52 2.19 -13.09
N PHE A 71 6.27 2.43 -12.66
CA PHE A 71 5.97 2.54 -11.23
C PHE A 71 6.34 1.24 -10.51
N GLN A 72 6.73 1.37 -9.25
CA GLN A 72 7.02 0.24 -8.38
C GLN A 72 6.32 0.43 -7.05
N SER A 73 5.99 -0.69 -6.40
CA SER A 73 5.59 -0.66 -5.00
C SER A 73 6.72 -0.05 -4.16
N GLY A 74 6.35 0.83 -3.24
CA GLY A 74 7.30 1.61 -2.44
C GLY A 74 7.61 2.99 -3.03
N ASP A 75 7.13 3.30 -4.23
CA ASP A 75 7.21 4.66 -4.77
C ASP A 75 6.37 5.62 -3.92
N LEU A 76 6.99 6.71 -3.45
CA LEU A 76 6.27 7.83 -2.86
C LEU A 76 6.04 8.90 -3.92
N VAL A 77 4.78 9.11 -4.32
CA VAL A 77 4.43 10.14 -5.30
C VAL A 77 4.46 11.51 -4.64
N LEU A 78 5.34 12.38 -5.15
CA LEU A 78 5.54 13.74 -4.65
C LEU A 78 4.87 14.80 -5.54
N LYS A 79 4.88 14.61 -6.86
CA LYS A 79 4.30 15.60 -7.80
C LYS A 79 3.59 14.93 -8.96
N LEU A 80 2.52 15.57 -9.43
CA LEU A 80 1.82 15.25 -10.68
C LEU A 80 1.71 16.51 -11.53
N ASN A 81 2.25 16.47 -12.76
CA ASN A 81 2.28 17.60 -13.70
C ASN A 81 2.82 18.91 -13.09
N GLY A 82 3.80 18.79 -12.17
CA GLY A 82 4.40 19.93 -11.47
C GLY A 82 3.61 20.43 -10.25
N ARG A 83 2.43 19.87 -9.97
CA ARG A 83 1.65 20.13 -8.74
C ARG A 83 2.11 19.18 -7.64
N ASP A 84 2.36 19.71 -6.45
CA ASP A 84 2.64 18.91 -5.26
C ASP A 84 1.45 18.04 -4.86
N ILE A 85 1.75 16.80 -4.46
CA ILE A 85 0.77 15.84 -3.94
C ILE A 85 1.00 15.74 -2.44
N GLU A 86 0.01 16.18 -1.68
CA GLU A 86 0.10 16.20 -0.21
C GLU A 86 -0.36 14.87 0.39
N ASP A 87 -1.38 14.24 -0.20
CA ASP A 87 -2.00 13.04 0.33
C ASP A 87 -2.58 12.12 -0.78
N PRO A 88 -2.98 10.87 -0.46
CA PRO A 88 -3.56 9.94 -1.44
C PRO A 88 -4.84 10.42 -2.12
N ARG A 89 -5.68 11.21 -1.41
CA ARG A 89 -6.91 11.76 -1.96
C ARG A 89 -6.57 12.85 -2.99
N ASP A 90 -5.50 13.61 -2.78
CA ASP A 90 -5.05 14.62 -3.72
C ASP A 90 -4.52 14.01 -5.01
N LEU A 91 -3.74 12.92 -4.90
CA LEU A 91 -3.34 12.14 -6.07
C LEU A 91 -4.57 11.61 -6.82
N THR A 92 -5.52 11.02 -6.10
CA THR A 92 -6.75 10.46 -6.70
C THR A 92 -7.55 11.53 -7.45
N ARG A 93 -7.77 12.70 -6.84
CA ARG A 93 -8.47 13.82 -7.48
C ARG A 93 -7.71 14.34 -8.69
N SER A 94 -6.41 14.50 -8.57
CA SER A 94 -5.57 15.07 -9.64
C SER A 94 -5.48 14.15 -10.85
N VAL A 95 -5.41 12.82 -10.65
CA VAL A 95 -5.48 11.83 -11.74
C VAL A 95 -6.88 11.75 -12.34
N SER A 96 -7.93 11.79 -11.51
CA SER A 96 -9.33 11.70 -11.99
C SER A 96 -9.78 12.91 -12.81
N ALA A 97 -9.15 14.07 -12.61
CA ALA A 97 -9.40 15.29 -13.37
C ALA A 97 -8.78 15.25 -14.78
N LEU A 98 -7.87 14.32 -15.06
CA LEU A 98 -7.24 14.16 -16.36
C LEU A 98 -8.05 13.19 -17.22
N ALA A 99 -8.11 13.48 -18.51
CA ALA A 99 -8.77 12.60 -19.47
C ALA A 99 -7.99 11.28 -19.63
N PRO A 100 -8.68 10.14 -19.84
CA PRO A 100 -8.02 8.93 -20.33
C PRO A 100 -7.21 9.22 -21.61
N GLY A 101 -6.06 8.59 -21.76
CA GLY A 101 -5.12 8.83 -22.85
C GLY A 101 -4.22 10.06 -22.66
N ALA A 102 -4.47 10.92 -21.67
CA ALA A 102 -3.59 12.04 -21.36
C ALA A 102 -2.24 11.55 -20.80
N LYS A 103 -1.16 12.22 -21.20
CA LYS A 103 0.17 12.02 -20.61
C LYS A 103 0.30 12.84 -19.33
N ALA A 104 0.74 12.21 -18.25
CA ALA A 104 1.05 12.86 -17.00
C ALA A 104 2.53 12.64 -16.64
N LYS A 105 3.19 13.70 -16.17
CA LYS A 105 4.55 13.64 -15.60
C LYS A 105 4.43 13.47 -14.11
N VAL A 106 5.07 12.45 -13.55
CA VAL A 106 5.01 12.12 -12.13
C VAL A 106 6.42 12.16 -11.56
N VAL A 107 6.60 12.85 -10.44
CA VAL A 107 7.83 12.78 -9.65
C VAL A 107 7.56 11.81 -8.51
N VAL A 108 8.32 10.72 -8.47
CA VAL A 108 8.28 9.75 -7.38
C VAL A 108 9.61 9.76 -6.64
N LEU A 109 9.59 9.42 -5.37
CA LEU A 109 10.78 9.05 -4.64
C LEU A 109 10.86 7.52 -4.56
N ARG A 110 12.02 6.97 -4.92
CA ARG A 110 12.30 5.54 -4.84
C ARG A 110 13.71 5.33 -4.29
N ASP A 111 13.83 4.50 -3.26
CA ASP A 111 15.12 4.19 -2.61
C ASP A 111 15.89 5.46 -2.20
N GLY A 112 15.17 6.49 -1.72
CA GLY A 112 15.75 7.78 -1.32
C GLY A 112 16.08 8.74 -2.47
N ALA A 113 15.91 8.36 -3.73
CA ALA A 113 16.20 9.21 -4.90
C ALA A 113 14.92 9.61 -5.67
N GLN A 114 14.85 10.85 -6.16
CA GLN A 114 13.75 11.29 -7.01
C GLN A 114 13.88 10.73 -8.43
N LYS A 115 12.78 10.18 -8.96
CA LYS A 115 12.65 9.67 -10.33
C LYS A 115 11.49 10.38 -11.02
N ASN A 116 11.72 10.75 -12.28
CA ASN A 116 10.69 11.32 -13.14
C ASN A 116 10.10 10.21 -14.02
N LEU A 117 8.82 9.92 -13.81
CA LEU A 117 8.06 8.96 -14.61
C LEU A 117 7.11 9.72 -15.54
N THR A 118 6.86 9.16 -16.73
CA THR A 118 5.81 9.66 -17.63
C THR A 118 4.84 8.53 -17.89
N VAL A 119 3.57 8.77 -17.61
CA VAL A 119 2.50 7.77 -17.70
C VAL A 119 1.40 8.27 -18.64
N THR A 120 0.84 7.37 -19.44
CA THR A 120 -0.35 7.66 -20.25
C THR A 120 -1.55 7.06 -19.55
N LEU A 121 -2.48 7.88 -19.07
CA LEU A 121 -3.58 7.42 -18.22
C LEU A 121 -4.53 6.50 -18.99
N GLY A 122 -5.01 5.46 -18.31
CA GLY A 122 -6.02 4.55 -18.82
C GLY A 122 -7.42 5.00 -18.44
N GLN A 123 -8.40 4.20 -18.82
CA GLN A 123 -9.79 4.29 -18.35
C GLN A 123 -10.01 3.21 -17.29
N ARG A 124 -10.62 3.56 -16.16
CA ARG A 124 -11.00 2.58 -15.13
C ARG A 124 -12.37 1.99 -15.49
N ASP A 125 -12.47 0.67 -15.48
CA ASP A 125 -13.76 -0.02 -15.35
C ASP A 125 -14.06 -0.16 -13.84
N ASP A 126 -15.21 0.36 -13.39
CA ASP A 126 -15.54 0.61 -11.97
C ASP A 126 -15.80 -0.65 -11.11
N SER A 127 -15.30 -1.83 -11.51
CA SER A 127 -15.70 -3.11 -10.94
C SER A 127 -14.62 -3.78 -10.08
N VAL A 128 -14.12 -3.13 -9.01
CA VAL A 128 -13.45 -3.87 -7.91
C VAL A 128 -13.62 -3.13 -6.58
N THR A 129 -14.38 -3.73 -5.67
CA THR A 129 -14.54 -3.33 -4.26
C THR A 129 -13.95 -4.43 -3.39
N VAL A 130 -13.05 -4.08 -2.46
CA VAL A 130 -12.43 -4.99 -1.50
C VAL A 130 -13.19 -4.92 -0.18
N ALA A 131 -13.57 -6.07 0.37
CA ALA A 131 -14.28 -6.21 1.65
C ALA A 131 -13.57 -7.23 2.57
N ASN A 132 -13.67 -6.93 3.86
CA ASN A 132 -12.91 -7.45 5.00
C ASN A 132 -13.41 -8.79 5.59
N ASP A 133 -12.53 -9.37 6.42
CA ASP A 133 -12.70 -10.25 7.61
C ASP A 133 -13.22 -11.70 7.50
N ASN A 134 -12.37 -12.64 7.94
CA ASN A 134 -12.61 -13.48 9.14
C ASN A 134 -11.43 -14.44 9.44
N THR A 135 -11.00 -14.50 10.71
CA THR A 135 -10.03 -15.44 11.33
C THR A 135 -10.71 -16.77 11.72
N PRO A 136 -10.02 -17.94 11.74
CA PRO A 136 -9.40 -18.41 13.01
C PRO A 136 -8.21 -19.41 12.91
N GLN A 137 -7.19 -19.23 13.77
CA GLN A 137 -6.33 -20.17 14.54
C GLN A 137 -5.77 -21.49 13.93
N GLY A 138 -4.43 -21.57 13.83
CA GLY A 138 -3.65 -22.80 13.58
C GLY A 138 -2.15 -22.60 13.87
N GLU A 139 -1.54 -23.58 14.54
CA GLU A 139 -0.22 -23.55 15.17
C GLU A 139 0.95 -23.26 14.20
N GLY A 140 1.82 -22.31 14.57
CA GLY A 140 2.99 -21.91 13.77
C GLY A 140 4.17 -21.44 14.62
N ASP A 141 5.37 -21.85 14.20
CA ASP A 141 6.66 -21.76 14.87
C ASP A 141 7.12 -20.32 15.21
N THR A 142 7.09 -19.97 16.51
CA THR A 142 8.32 -19.62 17.21
C THR A 142 9.09 -18.33 16.99
N LEU A 143 8.63 -17.28 16.28
CA LEU A 143 9.59 -16.20 15.91
C LEU A 143 9.18 -14.76 16.21
N SER A 144 9.49 -14.36 17.45
CA SER A 144 10.30 -13.18 17.87
C SER A 144 9.74 -12.66 19.19
N ASP A 145 10.27 -13.14 20.32
CA ASP A 145 9.80 -12.79 21.67
C ASP A 145 9.81 -11.28 21.95
N GLY A 146 10.63 -10.50 21.22
CA GLY A 146 10.65 -9.03 21.29
C GLY A 146 9.61 -8.30 20.43
N LEU A 147 9.24 -8.85 19.26
CA LEU A 147 8.36 -8.16 18.30
C LEU A 147 6.87 -8.50 18.49
N GLY A 148 6.57 -9.61 19.19
CA GLY A 148 5.19 -10.01 19.48
C GLY A 148 4.39 -10.51 18.29
N VAL A 149 5.06 -10.98 17.23
CA VAL A 149 4.44 -11.62 16.07
C VAL A 149 4.73 -13.12 16.07
N ARG A 150 3.75 -13.93 15.67
CA ARG A 150 3.96 -15.32 15.26
C ARG A 150 3.71 -15.42 13.77
N VAL A 151 4.62 -16.10 13.11
CA VAL A 151 4.60 -16.30 11.68
C VAL A 151 4.70 -17.79 11.36
N ALA A 152 4.19 -18.18 10.20
CA ALA A 152 4.30 -19.54 9.67
C ALA A 152 4.56 -19.48 8.17
N GLU A 153 5.14 -20.54 7.64
CA GLU A 153 5.26 -20.71 6.20
C GLU A 153 3.89 -20.95 5.58
N LEU A 154 3.72 -20.47 4.36
CA LEU A 154 2.45 -20.55 3.66
C LEU A 154 2.22 -21.96 3.10
N ASN A 155 1.47 -22.78 3.85
CA ASN A 155 1.07 -24.13 3.46
C ASN A 155 -0.40 -24.18 2.99
N ALA A 156 -0.82 -25.30 2.39
CA ALA A 156 -2.17 -25.47 1.83
C ALA A 156 -3.29 -25.23 2.87
N THR A 157 -3.06 -25.62 4.12
CA THR A 157 -4.01 -25.40 5.23
C THR A 157 -4.16 -23.92 5.56
N ALA A 158 -3.05 -23.20 5.72
CA ALA A 158 -3.06 -21.77 5.98
C ALA A 158 -3.67 -20.97 4.80
N ARG A 159 -3.38 -21.38 3.56
CA ARG A 159 -3.98 -20.76 2.36
C ARG A 159 -5.51 -20.87 2.36
N GLN A 160 -6.04 -22.05 2.64
CA GLN A 160 -7.48 -22.27 2.71
C GLN A 160 -8.12 -21.51 3.88
N GLN A 161 -7.46 -21.50 5.02
CA GLN A 161 -7.94 -20.90 6.27
C GLN A 161 -8.05 -19.38 6.19
N PHE A 162 -7.04 -18.72 5.62
CA PHE A 162 -6.99 -17.26 5.51
C PHE A 162 -7.41 -16.75 4.11
N ARG A 163 -7.91 -17.65 3.25
CA ARG A 163 -8.35 -17.37 1.87
C ARG A 163 -7.27 -16.66 1.05
N ILE A 164 -6.03 -17.14 1.18
CA ILE A 164 -4.87 -16.59 0.49
C ILE A 164 -4.79 -17.20 -0.91
N PRO A 165 -4.72 -16.37 -1.97
CA PRO A 165 -4.59 -16.85 -3.35
C PRO A 165 -3.34 -17.70 -3.59
N ASP A 166 -3.41 -18.63 -4.55
CA ASP A 166 -2.30 -19.54 -4.87
C ASP A 166 -1.08 -18.83 -5.49
N ASP A 167 -1.28 -17.65 -6.09
CA ASP A 167 -0.23 -16.81 -6.67
C ASP A 167 0.51 -15.94 -5.64
N VAL A 168 0.12 -16.02 -4.36
CA VAL A 168 0.78 -15.30 -3.28
C VAL A 168 1.81 -16.20 -2.63
N ASP A 169 3.07 -15.78 -2.64
CA ASP A 169 4.16 -16.41 -1.90
C ASP A 169 4.61 -15.49 -0.76
N GLY A 170 4.90 -16.09 0.39
CA GLY A 170 5.34 -15.36 1.56
C GLY A 170 5.18 -16.10 2.88
N VAL A 171 5.27 -15.34 3.96
CA VAL A 171 5.18 -15.85 5.33
C VAL A 171 3.89 -15.32 5.96
N VAL A 172 2.99 -16.20 6.40
CA VAL A 172 1.71 -15.81 6.98
C VAL A 172 1.85 -15.49 8.47
N VAL A 173 1.20 -14.42 8.93
CA VAL A 173 1.06 -14.06 10.33
C VAL A 173 -0.04 -14.91 10.94
N THR A 174 0.30 -15.70 11.95
CA THR A 174 -0.64 -16.61 12.62
C THR A 174 -1.15 -16.04 13.94
N ALA A 175 -0.38 -15.20 14.62
CA ALA A 175 -0.80 -14.50 15.82
C ALA A 175 -0.03 -13.18 15.99
N VAL A 176 -0.66 -12.23 16.65
CA VAL A 176 -0.02 -10.98 17.08
C VAL A 176 -0.40 -10.74 18.54
N ARG A 177 0.58 -10.34 19.35
CA ARG A 177 0.39 -10.01 20.76
C ARG A 177 -0.12 -8.56 20.85
N PRO A 178 -1.27 -8.30 21.48
CA PRO A 178 -1.79 -6.95 21.64
C PRO A 178 -0.77 -6.02 22.34
N GLY A 179 -0.65 -4.78 21.86
CA GLY A 179 0.29 -3.78 22.38
C GLY A 179 1.77 -4.11 22.15
N SER A 180 2.07 -4.99 21.19
CA SER A 180 3.43 -5.26 20.74
C SER A 180 3.80 -4.42 19.52
N PRO A 181 5.10 -4.28 19.19
CA PRO A 181 5.51 -3.58 17.97
C PRO A 181 4.84 -4.10 16.69
N ALA A 182 4.49 -5.39 16.66
CA ALA A 182 3.75 -5.96 15.56
C ALA A 182 2.27 -5.52 15.49
N ASP A 183 1.63 -5.35 16.64
CA ASP A 183 0.24 -4.85 16.74
C ASP A 183 0.18 -3.37 16.31
N ASP A 184 1.14 -2.55 16.78
CA ASP A 184 1.28 -1.15 16.37
C ASP A 184 1.59 -0.99 14.88
N ALA A 185 2.32 -1.96 14.31
CA ALA A 185 2.56 -2.06 12.88
C ALA A 185 1.31 -2.46 12.08
N GLY A 186 0.19 -2.79 12.73
CA GLY A 186 -1.05 -3.25 12.08
C GLY A 186 -0.94 -4.66 11.52
N LEU A 187 -0.01 -5.48 12.01
CA LEU A 187 0.01 -6.91 11.69
C LEU A 187 -1.19 -7.58 12.35
N GLN A 188 -1.86 -8.44 11.59
CA GLN A 188 -3.01 -9.19 12.07
C GLN A 188 -2.91 -10.65 11.62
N PRO A 189 -3.50 -11.60 12.37
CA PRO A 189 -3.60 -12.98 11.92
C PRO A 189 -4.26 -13.07 10.54
N GLY A 190 -3.64 -13.80 9.62
CA GLY A 190 -4.07 -13.96 8.23
C GLY A 190 -3.42 -13.01 7.22
N VAL A 191 -2.63 -12.04 7.67
CA VAL A 191 -1.76 -11.23 6.80
C VAL A 191 -0.60 -12.08 6.28
N VAL A 192 -0.24 -11.96 5.00
CA VAL A 192 1.00 -12.55 4.47
C VAL A 192 2.06 -11.48 4.28
N ILE A 193 3.25 -11.70 4.84
CA ILE A 193 4.43 -10.88 4.65
C ILE A 193 5.10 -11.31 3.34
N LEU A 194 5.10 -10.43 2.35
CA LEU A 194 5.67 -10.65 1.02
C LEU A 194 7.13 -10.19 0.95
N GLN A 195 7.42 -9.04 1.57
CA GLN A 195 8.74 -8.42 1.52
C GLN A 195 9.11 -7.79 2.86
N ALA A 196 10.41 -7.76 3.15
CA ALA A 196 11.00 -6.99 4.24
C ALA A 196 12.18 -6.18 3.70
N ASP A 197 12.18 -4.88 3.93
CA ASP A 197 13.21 -3.93 3.47
C ASP A 197 13.43 -4.00 1.94
N GLY A 198 12.34 -4.14 1.19
CA GLY A 198 12.34 -4.23 -0.28
C GLY A 198 12.78 -5.60 -0.85
N LYS A 199 13.09 -6.59 -0.01
CA LYS A 199 13.51 -7.92 -0.44
C LYS A 199 12.39 -8.95 -0.25
N LEU A 200 12.25 -9.85 -1.23
CA LEU A 200 11.26 -10.94 -1.19
C LEU A 200 11.54 -11.86 0.00
N ILE A 201 10.48 -12.21 0.73
CA ILE A 201 10.50 -13.14 1.85
C ILE A 201 9.67 -14.34 1.47
N ASP A 202 10.31 -15.48 1.32
CA ASP A 202 9.70 -16.77 0.96
C ASP A 202 9.61 -17.75 2.14
N SER A 203 10.34 -17.46 3.22
CA SER A 203 10.53 -18.37 4.34
C SER A 203 10.69 -17.60 5.66
N THR A 204 10.35 -18.25 6.76
CA THR A 204 10.49 -17.68 8.10
C THR A 204 11.96 -17.35 8.43
N SER A 205 12.89 -18.15 7.90
CA SER A 205 14.34 -17.92 8.00
C SER A 205 14.78 -16.65 7.28
N ALA A 206 14.29 -16.42 6.06
CA ALA A 206 14.58 -15.20 5.31
C ALA A 206 14.08 -13.94 6.05
N LEU A 207 12.89 -14.00 6.64
CA LEU A 207 12.33 -12.89 7.42
C LEU A 207 13.22 -12.53 8.62
N LYS A 208 13.66 -13.53 9.40
CA LYS A 208 14.56 -13.32 10.54
C LYS A 208 15.89 -12.74 10.15
N ALA A 209 16.48 -13.23 9.06
CA ALA A 209 17.72 -12.70 8.56
C ALA A 209 17.58 -11.20 8.23
N ARG A 210 16.45 -10.78 7.63
CA ARG A 210 16.20 -9.36 7.32
C ARG A 210 15.95 -8.50 8.54
N ILE A 211 15.21 -9.01 9.52
CA ILE A 211 14.99 -8.28 10.78
C ILE A 211 16.33 -8.12 11.53
N ALA A 212 17.14 -9.18 11.62
CA ALA A 212 18.47 -9.13 12.25
C ALA A 212 19.47 -8.23 11.48
N ASP A 213 19.40 -8.21 10.15
CA ASP A 213 20.19 -7.29 9.31
C ASP A 213 19.81 -5.82 9.61
N ALA A 214 18.51 -5.54 9.75
CA ALA A 214 18.01 -4.20 10.06
C ALA A 214 18.36 -3.76 11.49
N GLU A 215 18.29 -4.67 12.47
CA GLU A 215 18.78 -4.47 13.84
C GLU A 215 20.26 -4.11 13.87
N LYS A 216 21.11 -4.89 13.18
CA LYS A 216 22.55 -4.63 13.08
C LYS A 216 22.88 -3.34 12.35
N ALA A 217 22.03 -2.96 11.39
CA ALA A 217 22.14 -1.69 10.68
C ALA A 217 21.66 -0.49 11.52
N GLY A 218 21.17 -0.72 12.75
CA GLY A 218 20.66 0.32 13.64
C GLY A 218 19.37 0.98 13.15
N LYS A 219 18.60 0.30 12.28
CA LYS A 219 17.31 0.82 11.81
C LYS A 219 16.29 0.77 12.94
N GLU A 220 15.53 1.84 13.10
CA GLU A 220 14.47 1.92 14.14
C GLU A 220 13.19 1.18 13.73
N ALA A 221 13.00 0.97 12.42
CA ALA A 221 11.88 0.20 11.88
C ALA A 221 12.27 -0.55 10.59
N VAL A 222 11.57 -1.65 10.33
CA VAL A 222 11.64 -2.43 9.09
C VAL A 222 10.39 -2.18 8.26
N LEU A 223 10.58 -1.81 6.99
CA LEU A 223 9.49 -1.70 6.03
C LEU A 223 9.03 -3.11 5.61
N LEU A 224 7.82 -3.49 5.97
CA LEU A 224 7.17 -4.73 5.55
C LEU A 224 6.16 -4.47 4.46
N ARG A 225 6.14 -5.33 3.44
CA ARG A 225 5.05 -5.39 2.45
C ARG A 225 4.15 -6.57 2.80
N LEU A 226 2.88 -6.26 3.03
CA LEU A 226 1.87 -7.16 3.56
C LEU A 226 0.76 -7.38 2.53
N GLN A 227 0.19 -8.58 2.50
CA GLN A 227 -1.02 -8.93 1.78
C GLN A 227 -2.13 -9.22 2.82
N PHE A 228 -3.21 -8.46 2.76
CA PHE A 228 -4.43 -8.73 3.53
C PHE A 228 -5.55 -9.11 2.56
N GLY A 229 -5.90 -10.40 2.50
CA GLY A 229 -6.81 -10.93 1.49
C GLY A 229 -6.29 -10.67 0.08
N GLN A 230 -6.95 -9.77 -0.66
CA GLN A 230 -6.55 -9.34 -2.01
C GLN A 230 -5.76 -8.02 -2.03
N ALA A 231 -5.69 -7.28 -0.92
CA ALA A 231 -5.06 -5.97 -0.86
C ALA A 231 -3.60 -6.05 -0.41
N LYS A 232 -2.70 -5.37 -1.12
CA LYS A 232 -1.31 -5.16 -0.68
C LYS A 232 -1.14 -3.81 0.01
N GLN A 233 -0.46 -3.82 1.16
CA GLN A 233 -0.19 -2.64 1.97
C GLN A 233 1.23 -2.66 2.51
N TYR A 234 1.77 -1.47 2.83
CA TYR A 234 3.04 -1.37 3.57
C TYR A 234 2.78 -1.09 5.04
N SER A 235 3.62 -1.66 5.88
CA SER A 235 3.61 -1.49 7.32
C SER A 235 5.04 -1.29 7.81
N ALA A 236 5.23 -0.43 8.81
CA ALA A 236 6.51 -0.22 9.46
C ALA A 236 6.52 -1.01 10.78
N LEU A 237 7.38 -2.03 10.86
CA LEU A 237 7.57 -2.80 12.07
C LEU A 237 8.70 -2.18 12.89
N SER A 238 8.37 -1.55 14.01
CA SER A 238 9.35 -0.98 14.93
C SER A 238 10.24 -2.08 15.53
N ILE A 239 11.55 -1.86 15.52
CA ILE A 239 12.52 -2.76 16.13
C ILE A 239 12.74 -2.30 17.58
N PRO A 240 12.39 -3.10 18.60
CA PRO A 240 12.71 -2.77 19.98
C PRO A 240 14.23 -2.74 20.15
N LYS A 241 14.78 -1.61 20.60
CA LYS A 241 16.19 -1.53 21.01
C LYS A 241 16.38 -2.50 22.17
N GLY A 242 17.27 -3.48 22.02
CA GLY A 242 17.62 -4.37 23.11
C GLY A 242 18.11 -3.57 24.31
N GLU A 243 17.50 -3.79 25.47
CA GLU A 243 18.10 -3.42 26.77
C GLU A 243 19.38 -4.22 27.03
#